data_AF-A0AAW6K626-F1
#
_entry.id   AF-A0AAW6K626-F1
#
_cell.length_a   1.000
_cell.length_b   1.000
_cell.length_c   1.000
_cell.angle_alpha   90.00
_cell.angle_beta   90.00
_cell.angle_gamma   90.00
#
_symmetry.space_group_name_H-M   'P 1'
#
loop_
_entity.id
_entity.type
_entity.pdbx_description
1 polymer ?
#
loop_
_entity_poly.entity_id
_entity_poly.type
_entity_poly.pdbx_seq_one_letter_code
_entity_poly.pdbx_strand_id
1 'polypeptide(L)'
;MKNVKDAVRAFQLVVEQISEAKLEIYGSGKDENNIKAEIEKCNSQNHVAPKGYTHKLSDEFQKACLTISTSSFEGLGFSNLALSNGCPVVTNGYDYGVEIHLCSAGKISAKYKTVCH
;
A
#
# COMPACT_ATOMS: atom_id res chain seq x y z
N MET A 1 9.06 -12.04 -1.52
CA MET A 1 8.76 -11.78 -0.09
C MET A 1 7.82 -10.58 -0.05
N LYS A 2 6.75 -10.59 0.76
CA LYS A 2 5.88 -9.42 0.92
C LYS A 2 6.50 -8.55 2.00
N ASN A 3 7.24 -7.50 1.64
CA ASN A 3 8.01 -6.68 2.59
C ASN A 3 7.12 -5.67 3.34
N VAL A 4 6.02 -6.14 3.95
CA VAL A 4 4.96 -5.28 4.54
C VAL A 4 5.50 -4.40 5.67
N LYS A 5 6.54 -4.85 6.39
CA LYS A 5 7.22 -4.05 7.41
C LYS A 5 7.83 -2.75 6.84
N ASP A 6 8.25 -2.76 5.58
CA ASP A 6 8.79 -1.56 4.94
C ASP A 6 7.69 -0.55 4.66
N ALA A 7 6.46 -1.00 4.34
CA ALA A 7 5.30 -0.11 4.26
C ALA A 7 5.00 0.54 5.61
N VAL A 8 5.04 -0.22 6.72
CA VAL A 8 4.81 0.34 8.08
C VAL A 8 5.82 1.44 8.41
N ARG A 9 7.11 1.21 8.10
CA ARG A 9 8.18 2.18 8.31
C ARG A 9 8.04 3.41 7.42
N ALA A 10 7.83 3.20 6.12
CA ALA A 10 7.66 4.27 5.15
C ALA A 10 6.42 5.12 5.46
N PHE A 11 5.36 4.51 6.00
CA PHE A 11 4.14 5.23 6.35
C PHE A 11 4.34 6.28 7.44
N GLN A 12 5.40 6.19 8.25
CA GLN A 12 5.72 7.25 9.23
C GLN A 12 5.95 8.59 8.53
N LEU A 13 6.64 8.58 7.38
CA LEU A 13 6.91 9.76 6.57
C LEU A 13 5.60 10.38 6.04
N VAL A 14 4.59 9.56 5.79
CA VAL A 14 3.26 10.04 5.37
C VAL A 14 2.55 10.70 6.53
N VAL A 15 2.57 10.10 7.72
CA VAL A 15 1.92 10.63 8.93
C VAL A 15 2.54 11.97 9.34
N GLU A 16 3.84 12.18 9.14
CA GLU A 16 4.50 13.47 9.36
C GLU A 16 3.94 14.60 8.49
N GLN A 17 3.47 14.28 7.28
CA GLN A 17 2.90 15.27 6.34
C GLN A 17 1.37 15.33 6.41
N ILE A 18 0.73 14.21 6.73
CA ILE A 18 -0.72 14.02 6.76
C ILE A 18 -1.06 13.27 8.04
N SER A 19 -1.22 14.00 9.14
CA SER A 19 -1.41 13.44 10.48
C SER A 19 -2.66 12.57 10.61
N GLU A 20 -3.65 12.70 9.73
CA GLU A 20 -4.88 11.89 9.76
C GLU A 20 -4.77 10.60 8.92
N ALA A 21 -3.67 10.41 8.19
CA ALA A 21 -3.50 9.28 7.28
C ALA A 21 -3.60 7.94 8.02
N LYS A 22 -4.26 6.97 7.37
CA LYS A 22 -4.41 5.58 7.84
C LYS A 22 -3.87 4.59 6.81
N LEU A 23 -3.17 3.57 7.28
CA LEU A 23 -2.74 2.41 6.52
C LEU A 23 -3.46 1.17 7.04
N GLU A 24 -4.28 0.58 6.18
CA GLU A 24 -4.96 -0.68 6.49
C GLU A 24 -4.24 -1.85 5.79
N ILE A 25 -3.86 -2.86 6.58
CA ILE A 25 -3.12 -4.02 6.09
C ILE A 25 -4.07 -5.22 6.03
N TYR A 26 -4.34 -5.67 4.81
CA TYR A 26 -5.21 -6.82 4.54
C TYR A 26 -4.41 -8.08 4.18
N GLY A 27 -4.97 -9.23 4.56
CA GLY A 27 -4.40 -10.54 4.33
C GLY A 27 -4.13 -11.31 5.62
N SER A 28 -3.74 -12.56 5.46
CA SER A 28 -3.33 -13.43 6.55
C SER A 28 -2.07 -14.20 6.20
N GLY A 29 -1.32 -14.62 7.22
CA GLY A 29 -0.14 -15.45 7.01
C GLY A 29 0.87 -15.44 8.15
N LYS A 30 1.97 -16.16 7.93
CA LYS A 30 3.03 -16.38 8.93
C LYS A 30 3.68 -15.11 9.49
N ASP A 31 3.59 -13.99 8.76
CA ASP A 31 4.22 -12.72 9.13
C ASP A 31 3.33 -11.78 9.94
N GLU A 32 2.10 -12.18 10.30
CA GLU A 32 1.17 -11.33 11.06
C GLU A 32 1.76 -10.83 12.38
N ASN A 33 2.41 -11.71 13.15
CA ASN A 33 3.03 -11.34 14.41
C ASN A 33 4.21 -10.37 14.20
N ASN A 34 4.98 -10.57 13.13
CA ASN A 34 6.08 -9.69 12.77
C ASN A 34 5.59 -8.29 12.38
N ILE A 35 4.45 -8.20 11.69
CA ILE A 35 3.82 -6.93 11.32
C ILE A 35 3.31 -6.20 12.57
N LYS A 36 2.61 -6.90 13.47
CA LYS A 36 2.15 -6.32 14.74
C LYS A 36 3.31 -5.77 15.57
N ALA A 37 4.38 -6.54 15.72
CA ALA A 37 5.58 -6.12 16.42
C ALA A 37 6.25 -4.89 15.77
N GLU A 38 6.25 -4.78 14.44
CA GLU A 38 6.79 -3.59 13.75
C GLU A 38 5.91 -2.36 13.97
N ILE A 39 4.57 -2.51 13.95
CA ILE A 39 3.63 -1.42 14.25
C ILE A 39 3.86 -0.88 15.67
N GLU A 40 4.03 -1.77 16.64
CA GLU A 40 4.34 -1.39 18.03
C GLU A 40 5.69 -0.68 18.13
N LYS A 41 6.73 -1.24 17.49
CA LYS A 41 8.07 -0.65 17.46
C LYS A 41 8.08 0.76 16.86
N CYS A 42 7.24 1.02 15.85
CA CYS A 42 7.10 2.33 15.23
C CYS A 42 6.09 3.25 15.92
N ASN A 43 5.46 2.83 17.03
CA ASN A 43 4.40 3.58 17.72
C ASN A 43 3.25 4.01 16.79
N SER A 44 2.90 3.19 15.82
CA SER A 44 1.98 3.55 14.73
C SER A 44 0.58 2.95 14.88
N GLN A 45 0.23 2.43 16.05
CA GLN A 45 -1.05 1.74 16.30
C GLN A 45 -2.26 2.61 15.99
N ASN A 46 -2.13 3.94 16.08
CA ASN A 46 -3.20 4.88 15.73
C ASN A 46 -3.36 5.06 14.22
N HIS A 47 -2.31 4.81 13.43
CA HIS A 47 -2.28 5.06 11.98
C HIS A 47 -2.27 3.80 11.14
N VAL A 48 -1.81 2.67 11.70
CA VAL A 48 -1.65 1.41 10.97
C VAL A 48 -2.48 0.32 11.63
N ALA A 49 -3.40 -0.27 10.88
CA ALA A 49 -4.32 -1.29 11.37
C ALA A 49 -4.21 -2.59 10.56
N PRO A 50 -3.83 -3.72 11.18
CA PRO A 50 -4.00 -5.04 10.56
C PRO A 50 -5.49 -5.42 10.57
N LYS A 51 -6.09 -5.56 9.39
CA LYS A 51 -7.52 -5.85 9.20
C LYS A 51 -7.81 -7.34 8.98
N GLY A 52 -6.78 -8.14 8.79
CA GLY A 52 -6.90 -9.57 8.48
C GLY A 52 -7.36 -9.83 7.04
N TYR A 53 -7.77 -11.06 6.78
CA TYR A 53 -8.23 -11.47 5.46
C TYR A 53 -9.63 -10.92 5.14
N THR A 54 -9.86 -10.48 3.90
CA THR A 54 -11.17 -10.04 3.40
C THR A 54 -11.53 -10.74 2.10
N HIS A 55 -12.81 -11.08 1.93
CA HIS A 55 -13.36 -11.57 0.67
C HIS A 55 -13.83 -10.44 -0.26
N LYS A 56 -13.85 -9.20 0.25
CA LYS A 56 -14.38 -8.03 -0.44
C LYS A 56 -13.27 -7.02 -0.77
N LEU A 57 -12.16 -7.51 -1.33
CA LEU A 57 -10.98 -6.69 -1.57
C LEU A 57 -11.26 -5.54 -2.56
N SER A 58 -12.16 -5.74 -3.52
CA SER A 58 -12.62 -4.69 -4.44
C SER A 58 -13.28 -3.51 -3.72
N ASP A 59 -14.13 -3.78 -2.74
CA ASP A 59 -14.81 -2.75 -1.95
C ASP A 59 -13.78 -1.92 -1.16
N GLU A 60 -12.72 -2.55 -0.66
CA GLU A 60 -11.66 -1.85 0.06
C GLU A 60 -10.80 -0.99 -0.88
N PHE A 61 -10.53 -1.45 -2.10
CA PHE A 61 -9.86 -0.62 -3.11
C PHE A 61 -10.67 0.62 -3.47
N GLN A 62 -11.99 0.50 -3.63
CA GLN A 62 -12.85 1.64 -3.96
C GLN A 62 -12.88 2.72 -2.87
N LYS A 63 -12.63 2.35 -1.60
CA LYS A 63 -12.54 3.29 -0.47
C LYS A 63 -11.15 3.90 -0.31
N ALA A 64 -10.11 3.21 -0.78
CA ALA A 64 -8.73 3.57 -0.56
C ALA A 64 -8.26 4.63 -1.58
N CYS A 65 -7.61 5.69 -1.10
CA CYS A 65 -6.99 6.70 -1.97
C CYS A 65 -5.84 6.14 -2.81
N LEU A 66 -5.16 5.10 -2.31
CA LEU A 66 -4.10 4.34 -2.98
C LEU A 66 -3.88 3.01 -2.26
N THR A 67 -3.22 2.07 -2.92
CA THR A 67 -2.73 0.82 -2.32
C THR A 67 -1.22 0.70 -2.47
N ILE A 68 -0.57 0.06 -1.49
CA ILE A 68 0.88 -0.18 -1.50
C ILE A 68 1.14 -1.66 -1.73
N SER A 69 1.98 -1.95 -2.72
CA SER A 69 2.52 -3.26 -3.01
C SER A 69 4.01 -3.29 -2.67
N THR A 70 4.35 -3.99 -1.59
CA THR A 70 5.73 -4.21 -1.16
C THR A 70 6.25 -5.57 -1.60
N SER A 71 5.58 -6.24 -2.54
CA SER A 71 5.98 -7.57 -2.98
C SER A 71 7.07 -7.46 -4.04
N SER A 72 8.11 -8.27 -3.90
CA SER A 72 9.14 -8.43 -4.93
C SER A 72 8.64 -9.19 -6.18
N PHE A 73 7.44 -9.78 -6.12
CA PHE A 73 6.80 -10.48 -7.22
C PHE A 73 5.29 -10.32 -7.08
N GLU A 74 4.66 -9.67 -8.05
CA GLU A 74 3.21 -9.62 -8.17
C GLU A 74 2.77 -10.19 -9.51
N GLY A 75 1.72 -11.01 -9.47
CA GLY A 75 0.98 -11.29 -10.68
C GLY A 75 0.22 -10.02 -11.10
N LEU A 76 0.16 -9.76 -12.41
CA LEU A 76 -0.56 -8.63 -13.01
C LEU A 76 -2.01 -8.48 -12.49
N GLY A 77 -2.62 -9.57 -12.00
CA GLY A 77 -3.98 -9.59 -11.45
C GLY A 77 -4.21 -8.67 -10.24
N PHE A 78 -3.23 -8.47 -9.35
CA PHE A 78 -3.43 -7.61 -8.18
C PHE A 78 -3.49 -6.13 -8.59
N SER A 79 -2.49 -5.66 -9.33
CA SER A 79 -2.44 -4.27 -9.78
C SER A 79 -3.61 -3.93 -10.69
N ASN A 80 -4.00 -4.85 -11.58
CA ASN A 80 -5.20 -4.67 -12.41
C ASN A 80 -6.48 -4.62 -11.58
N LEU A 81 -6.61 -5.43 -10.52
CA LEU A 81 -7.77 -5.40 -9.64
C LEU A 81 -7.87 -4.06 -8.89
N ALA A 82 -6.76 -3.54 -8.37
CA ALA A 82 -6.74 -2.24 -7.71
C ALA A 82 -7.08 -1.10 -8.69
N LEU A 83 -6.40 -1.05 -9.84
CA LEU A 83 -6.60 0.00 -10.84
C LEU A 83 -8.02 -0.01 -11.42
N SER A 84 -8.59 -1.18 -11.70
CA SER A 84 -9.98 -1.31 -12.18
C SER A 84 -11.01 -0.88 -11.15
N ASN A 85 -10.64 -0.84 -9.87
CA ASN A 85 -11.47 -0.30 -8.78
C ASN A 85 -11.13 1.16 -8.45
N GLY A 86 -10.39 1.85 -9.32
CA GLY A 86 -10.05 3.27 -9.13
C GLY A 86 -9.00 3.53 -8.06
N CYS A 87 -8.28 2.50 -7.61
CA CYS A 87 -7.25 2.59 -6.59
C CYS A 87 -5.85 2.58 -7.24
N PRO A 88 -5.14 3.71 -7.24
CA PRO A 88 -3.75 3.77 -7.70
C PRO A 88 -2.85 2.84 -6.88
N VAL A 89 -1.86 2.23 -7.53
CA VAL A 89 -0.92 1.30 -6.90
C VAL A 89 0.45 1.97 -6.75
N VAL A 90 1.01 1.99 -5.54
CA VAL A 90 2.42 2.32 -5.28
C VAL A 90 3.18 1.02 -5.09
N THR A 91 4.30 0.85 -5.78
CA THR A 91 5.14 -0.35 -5.62
C THR A 91 6.52 0.03 -5.11
N ASN A 92 7.20 -0.86 -4.36
CA ASN A 92 8.66 -0.76 -4.26
C ASN A 92 9.24 -0.84 -5.68
N GLY A 93 10.11 0.10 -6.07
CA GLY A 93 10.65 0.20 -7.42
C GLY A 93 11.29 -1.09 -7.90
N TYR A 94 10.56 -1.82 -8.72
CA TYR A 94 11.05 -2.81 -9.69
C TYR A 94 10.58 -2.32 -11.08
N ASP A 95 11.13 -2.82 -12.18
CA ASP A 95 11.04 -2.26 -13.56
C ASP A 95 9.63 -2.00 -14.15
N TYR A 96 8.55 -2.26 -13.40
CA TYR A 96 7.15 -2.03 -13.76
C TYR A 96 6.36 -1.17 -12.76
N GLY A 97 7.06 -0.46 -11.87
CA GLY A 97 6.45 0.30 -10.78
C GLY A 97 5.81 1.63 -11.18
N VAL A 98 4.65 1.94 -10.59
CA VAL A 98 3.99 3.24 -10.71
C VAL A 98 4.54 4.17 -9.64
N GLU A 99 5.11 5.31 -10.06
CA GLU A 99 5.55 6.37 -9.16
C GLU A 99 4.37 7.29 -8.85
N ILE A 100 3.94 7.35 -7.59
CA ILE A 100 2.85 8.24 -7.17
C ILE A 100 3.43 9.48 -6.48
N HIS A 101 3.17 10.64 -7.10
CA HIS A 101 3.33 11.94 -6.47
C HIS A 101 2.03 12.30 -5.74
N LEU A 102 2.10 12.51 -4.42
CA LEU A 102 0.98 13.04 -3.64
C LEU A 102 0.89 14.54 -3.90
N CYS A 103 -0.18 14.99 -4.56
CA CYS A 103 -0.48 16.41 -4.73
C CYS A 103 -1.78 16.72 -3.97
N SER A 104 -1.75 17.71 -3.07
CA SER A 104 -2.93 18.10 -2.29
C SER A 104 -4.05 18.59 -3.23
N ALA A 105 -5.28 18.19 -2.93
CA ALA A 105 -6.54 18.52 -3.61
C ALA A 105 -6.90 17.66 -4.84
N GLY A 106 -7.39 16.44 -4.57
CA GLY A 106 -8.48 15.84 -5.33
C GLY A 106 -8.21 15.37 -6.76
N LYS A 107 -6.95 15.36 -7.23
CA LYS A 107 -6.57 14.77 -8.52
C LYS A 107 -5.28 13.99 -8.38
N ILE A 108 -5.38 12.67 -8.52
CA ILE A 108 -4.22 11.78 -8.60
C ILE A 108 -3.86 11.61 -10.08
N SER A 109 -2.68 12.08 -10.47
CA SER A 109 -2.12 11.83 -11.81
C SER A 109 -1.03 10.76 -11.73
N ALA A 110 -1.26 9.59 -12.33
CA ALA A 110 -0.22 8.57 -12.51
C ALA A 110 0.47 8.76 -13.87
N LYS A 111 1.80 8.78 -13.90
CA LYS A 111 2.58 8.70 -15.15
C LYS A 111 3.23 7.33 -15.24
N TYR A 112 2.95 6.64 -16.34
CA TYR A 112 3.54 5.33 -16.65
C TYR A 112 4.88 5.53 -17.34
N LYS A 113 5.93 4.82 -16.92
CA LYS A 113 7.17 4.67 -17.68
C LYS A 113 7.43 3.20 -17.88
N THR A 114 7.07 2.67 -19.05
CA THR A 114 7.51 1.34 -19.48
C THR A 114 8.96 1.48 -19.93
N VAL A 115 9.89 0.82 -19.26
CA VAL A 115 11.19 0.53 -19.87
C VAL A 115 11.15 -0.93 -20.30
N CYS A 116 10.88 -1.16 -21.58
CA CYS A 116 11.12 -2.46 -22.21
C CYS A 116 12.62 -2.55 -22.50
N HIS A 117 13.31 -3.49 -21.85
CA HIS A 117 14.54 -4.09 -22.36
C HIS A 117 14.44 -5.60 -22.24
#